data_AF-A0A178CII7-F1
#
_entry.id   AF-A0A178CII7-F1
#
_cell.length_a   1.000
_cell.length_b   1.000
_cell.length_c   1.000
_cell.angle_alpha   90.00
_cell.angle_beta   90.00
_cell.angle_gamma   90.00
#
_symmetry.space_group_name_H-M   'P 1'
#
loop_
_entity.id
_entity.type
_entity.pdbx_description
1 polymer ?
#
loop_
_entity_poly.entity_id
_entity_poly.type
_entity_poly.pdbx_seq_one_letter_code
_entity_poly.pdbx_strand_id
1 'polypeptide(L)'
;MAYIHSCRVIIGDFRLDNVVYDDQMRIKLLDFSECTLMPLEWDFVGSDDAGFSILTDIAHFGAVMFQIISGKDCAFDIYQEWTQVGDPTVWPSRETLPRTGGIWLGDIIDKCWSKGFMSASELAQALGKET
;
A
#
# COMPACT_ATOMS: atom_id res chain seq x y z
N MET A 1 -0.99 -6.72 6.95
CA MET A 1 -1.88 -6.31 5.84
C MET A 1 -2.92 -7.37 5.48
N ALA A 2 -2.54 -8.56 4.97
CA ALA A 2 -3.52 -9.59 4.56
C ALA A 2 -4.58 -9.94 5.64
N TYR A 3 -4.16 -10.08 6.90
CA TYR A 3 -5.09 -10.29 8.02
C TYR A 3 -6.06 -9.11 8.22
N ILE A 4 -5.56 -7.87 8.16
CA ILE A 4 -6.38 -6.65 8.32
C ILE A 4 -7.42 -6.59 7.20
N HIS A 5 -6.99 -6.82 5.96
CA HIS A 5 -7.89 -6.89 4.80
C HIS A 5 -8.94 -7.99 4.96
N SER A 6 -8.59 -9.17 5.49
CA SER A 6 -9.57 -10.26 5.75
C SER A 6 -10.63 -9.89 6.79
N CYS A 7 -10.35 -8.89 7.64
CA CYS A 7 -11.30 -8.33 8.59
C CYS A 7 -12.17 -7.21 7.97
N ARG A 8 -12.09 -6.98 6.65
CA ARG A 8 -12.75 -5.90 5.91
C ARG A 8 -12.31 -4.51 6.36
N VAL A 9 -11.05 -4.37 6.75
CA VAL A 9 -10.48 -3.08 7.12
C VAL A 9 -9.52 -2.62 6.03
N ILE A 10 -9.73 -1.40 5.53
CA ILE A 10 -8.78 -0.67 4.68
C ILE A 10 -7.87 0.14 5.60
N ILE A 11 -6.56 0.17 5.33
CA ILE A 11 -5.58 0.82 6.22
C ILE A 11 -5.54 2.34 5.98
N GLY A 12 -5.55 2.76 4.71
CA GLY A 12 -5.56 4.18 4.32
C GLY A 12 -4.18 4.85 4.42
N ASP A 13 -3.55 4.79 5.60
CA ASP A 13 -2.26 5.45 5.89
C ASP A 13 -1.12 4.45 6.14
N PHE A 14 -0.79 3.63 5.13
CA PHE A 14 0.35 2.71 5.21
C PHE A 14 1.67 3.41 4.86
N ARG A 15 2.32 4.04 5.85
CA ARG A 15 3.61 4.73 5.67
C ARG A 15 4.70 4.22 6.60
N LEU A 16 5.96 4.48 6.24
CA LEU A 16 7.12 4.00 6.98
C LEU A 16 7.11 4.48 8.45
N ASP A 17 6.64 5.69 8.71
CA ASP A 17 6.54 6.27 10.06
C ASP A 17 5.57 5.51 10.97
N ASN A 18 4.60 4.79 10.39
CA ASN A 18 3.62 3.98 11.11
C ASN A 18 4.10 2.51 11.25
N VAL A 19 5.28 2.17 10.74
CA VAL A 19 5.88 0.82 10.84
C VAL A 19 7.01 0.83 11.86
N VAL A 20 6.78 0.20 13.00
CA VAL A 20 7.79 0.08 14.07
C VAL A 20 8.20 -1.37 14.29
N TYR A 21 9.25 -1.59 15.07
CA TYR A 21 9.67 -2.92 15.50
C TYR A 21 9.93 -2.94 17.00
N ASP A 22 9.72 -4.08 17.63
CA ASP A 22 10.03 -4.28 19.05
C ASP A 22 11.44 -4.82 19.29
N ASP A 23 11.78 -5.06 20.56
CA ASP A 23 13.07 -5.61 21.00
C ASP A 23 13.41 -6.97 20.39
N GLN A 24 12.40 -7.68 19.86
CA GLN A 24 12.52 -8.97 19.18
C GLN A 24 12.52 -8.81 17.66
N MET A 25 12.69 -7.59 17.13
CA MET A 25 12.67 -7.28 15.70
C MET A 25 11.35 -7.65 15.01
N ARG A 26 10.24 -7.73 15.76
CA ARG A 26 8.93 -8.02 15.17
C ARG A 26 8.30 -6.72 14.70
N ILE A 27 7.95 -6.68 13.43
CA ILE A 27 7.27 -5.53 12.82
C ILE A 27 5.87 -5.37 13.42
N LYS A 28 5.50 -4.12 13.73
CA LYS A 28 4.19 -3.69 14.21
C LYS A 28 3.72 -2.51 13.37
N LEU A 29 2.44 -2.52 13.02
CA LEU A 29 1.77 -1.38 12.41
C LEU A 29 1.12 -0.56 13.53
N LEU A 30 1.33 0.75 13.49
CA LEU A 30 0.71 1.74 14.35
C LEU A 30 -0.29 2.58 13.55
N ASP A 31 -0.97 3.46 14.28
CA ASP A 31 -1.87 4.50 13.77
C ASP A 31 -2.98 3.99 12.84
N PHE A 32 -4.13 3.71 13.44
CA PHE A 32 -5.32 3.22 12.73
C PHE A 32 -6.40 4.31 12.59
N SER A 33 -6.04 5.60 12.74
CA SER A 33 -7.03 6.68 12.66
C SER A 33 -7.67 6.79 11.27
N GLU A 34 -6.89 6.53 10.22
CA GLU A 34 -7.32 6.57 8.82
C GLU A 34 -7.85 5.22 8.31
N CYS A 35 -7.99 4.23 9.20
CA CYS A 35 -8.52 2.94 8.81
C CYS A 35 -10.05 2.99 8.66
N THR A 36 -10.55 2.38 7.58
CA THR A 36 -11.99 2.25 7.34
C THR A 36 -12.43 0.80 7.53
N LEU A 37 -13.39 0.57 8.43
CA LEU A 37 -14.10 -0.71 8.52
C LEU A 37 -15.22 -0.73 7.48
N MET A 38 -15.10 -1.60 6.49
CA MET A 38 -16.06 -1.75 5.41
C MET A 38 -17.29 -2.58 5.83
N PRO A 39 -18.45 -2.40 5.16
CA PRO A 39 -19.67 -3.17 5.42
C PRO A 39 -19.45 -4.68 5.31
N LEU A 40 -20.30 -5.48 5.98
CA LEU A 40 -20.19 -6.94 5.97
C LEU A 40 -20.37 -7.54 4.57
N GLU A 41 -21.16 -6.88 3.75
CA GLU A 41 -21.49 -7.24 2.37
C GLU A 41 -20.41 -6.82 1.37
N TRP A 42 -19.37 -6.11 1.81
CA TRP A 42 -18.27 -5.70 0.97
C TRP A 42 -17.51 -6.92 0.43
N ASP A 43 -17.37 -6.99 -0.89
CA ASP A 43 -16.76 -8.09 -1.64
C ASP A 43 -15.24 -7.92 -1.81
N PHE A 44 -14.62 -7.06 -1.01
CA PHE A 44 -13.20 -6.70 -1.07
C PHE A 44 -12.80 -5.95 -2.35
N VAL A 45 -13.78 -5.45 -3.13
CA VAL A 45 -13.56 -4.66 -4.34
C VAL A 45 -14.06 -3.23 -4.15
N GLY A 46 -13.33 -2.27 -4.73
CA GLY A 46 -13.66 -0.84 -4.62
C GLY A 46 -12.99 -0.16 -3.44
N SER A 47 -13.35 1.10 -3.24
CA SER A 47 -12.77 1.98 -2.24
C SER A 47 -13.75 2.37 -1.15
N ASP A 48 -13.23 2.92 -0.05
CA ASP A 48 -14.02 3.72 0.88
C ASP A 48 -14.37 5.10 0.30
N ASP A 49 -15.05 5.93 1.12
CA ASP A 49 -15.49 7.27 0.75
C ASP A 49 -14.33 8.24 0.48
N ALA A 50 -13.12 7.93 0.94
CA ALA A 50 -11.91 8.71 0.70
C ALA A 50 -11.15 8.23 -0.56
N GLY A 51 -11.54 7.09 -1.15
CA GLY A 51 -10.87 6.53 -2.32
C GLY A 51 -9.77 5.53 -1.99
N PHE A 52 -9.55 5.21 -0.71
CA PHE A 52 -8.62 4.15 -0.31
C PHE A 52 -9.25 2.77 -0.52
N SER A 53 -8.41 1.80 -0.85
CA SER A 53 -8.80 0.42 -1.14
C SER A 53 -7.67 -0.54 -0.74
N ILE A 54 -7.94 -1.84 -0.86
CA ILE A 54 -6.89 -2.87 -0.74
C ILE A 54 -5.73 -2.59 -1.71
N LEU A 55 -6.03 -2.10 -2.92
CA LEU A 55 -5.01 -1.82 -3.92
C LEU A 55 -4.14 -0.62 -3.53
N THR A 56 -4.72 0.44 -2.95
CA THR A 56 -3.93 1.59 -2.49
C THR A 56 -3.04 1.21 -1.31
N ASP A 57 -3.52 0.37 -0.38
CA ASP A 57 -2.69 -0.16 0.71
C ASP A 57 -1.48 -0.96 0.16
N ILE A 58 -1.71 -1.79 -0.86
CA ILE A 58 -0.63 -2.53 -1.55
C ILE A 58 0.34 -1.57 -2.24
N ALA A 59 -0.15 -0.52 -2.89
CA ALA A 59 0.71 0.46 -3.55
C ALA A 59 1.55 1.27 -2.56
N HIS A 60 0.95 1.66 -1.43
CA HIS A 60 1.66 2.28 -0.30
C HIS A 60 2.72 1.34 0.29
N PHE A 61 2.43 0.03 0.42
CA PHE A 61 3.45 -0.95 0.80
C PHE A 61 4.63 -0.96 -0.19
N GLY A 62 4.36 -0.90 -1.50
CA GLY A 62 5.40 -0.78 -2.52
C GLY A 62 6.29 0.46 -2.31
N ALA A 63 5.68 1.60 -1.96
CA ALA A 63 6.42 2.84 -1.65
C ALA A 63 7.29 2.69 -0.39
N VAL A 64 6.76 2.10 0.69
CA VAL A 64 7.51 1.80 1.91
C VAL A 64 8.69 0.87 1.64
N MET A 65 8.48 -0.21 0.89
CA MET A 65 9.56 -1.15 0.55
C MET A 65 10.64 -0.48 -0.29
N PHE A 66 10.26 0.35 -1.26
CA PHE A 66 11.21 1.14 -2.03
C PHE A 66 12.05 2.06 -1.14
N GLN A 67 11.43 2.78 -0.21
CA GLN A 67 12.13 3.66 0.73
C GLN A 67 13.12 2.88 1.59
N ILE A 68 12.70 1.75 2.18
CA ILE A 68 13.56 0.91 3.02
C ILE A 68 14.79 0.42 2.25
N ILE A 69 14.61 -0.07 1.02
CA ILE A 69 15.68 -0.73 0.26
C ILE A 69 16.62 0.29 -0.40
N SER A 70 16.08 1.39 -0.92
CA SER A 70 16.86 2.37 -1.67
C SER A 70 17.38 3.55 -0.82
N GLY A 71 16.79 3.77 0.35
CA GLY A 71 17.04 4.94 1.20
C GLY A 71 16.54 6.26 0.60
N LYS A 72 15.67 6.21 -0.42
CA LYS A 72 15.13 7.39 -1.10
C LYS A 72 13.64 7.55 -0.82
N ASP A 73 13.23 8.79 -0.61
CA ASP A 73 11.81 9.12 -0.45
C ASP A 73 10.99 8.71 -1.67
N CYS A 74 9.80 8.18 -1.39
CA CYS A 74 8.82 7.78 -2.39
C CYS A 74 7.43 7.87 -1.77
N ALA A 75 6.56 8.70 -2.34
CA ALA A 75 5.17 8.76 -1.96
C ALA A 75 4.29 8.21 -3.09
N PHE A 76 3.29 7.42 -2.73
CA PHE A 76 2.20 7.06 -3.62
C PHE A 76 1.00 7.87 -3.18
N ASP A 77 0.60 8.87 -3.98
CA ASP A 77 -0.40 9.86 -3.58
C ASP A 77 -1.56 9.92 -4.58
N ILE A 78 -2.71 9.38 -4.16
CA ILE A 78 -3.93 9.34 -4.98
C ILE A 78 -4.64 10.70 -5.09
N TYR A 79 -4.20 11.69 -4.31
CA TYR A 79 -4.72 13.05 -4.26
C TYR A 79 -3.84 14.05 -5.01
N GLN A 80 -2.75 13.60 -5.64
CA GLN A 80 -1.77 14.47 -6.29
C GLN A 80 -2.40 15.46 -7.30
N GLU A 81 -3.49 15.07 -7.96
CA GLU A 81 -4.19 15.86 -8.96
C GLU A 81 -5.38 16.68 -8.41
N TRP A 82 -5.65 16.61 -7.10
CA TRP A 82 -6.73 17.37 -6.48
C TRP A 82 -6.45 18.87 -6.54
N THR A 83 -7.44 19.62 -6.98
CA THR A 83 -7.45 21.09 -6.96
C THR A 83 -8.40 21.63 -5.90
N GLN A 84 -9.40 20.85 -5.52
CA GLN A 84 -10.39 21.14 -4.49
C GLN A 84 -10.79 19.85 -3.76
N VAL A 85 -11.34 20.00 -2.56
CA VAL A 85 -11.80 18.87 -1.75
C VAL A 85 -12.94 18.14 -2.46
N GLY A 86 -12.82 16.82 -2.60
CA GLY A 86 -13.83 15.98 -3.24
C GLY A 86 -13.64 15.78 -4.73
N ASP A 87 -12.52 16.25 -5.31
CA ASP A 87 -12.12 15.81 -6.65
C ASP A 87 -11.96 14.27 -6.68
N PRO A 88 -12.15 13.60 -7.83
CA PRO A 88 -11.92 12.16 -7.90
C PRO A 88 -10.46 11.81 -7.59
N THR A 89 -10.22 10.76 -6.82
CA THR A 89 -8.87 10.22 -6.63
C THR A 89 -8.35 9.62 -7.93
N VAL A 90 -7.08 9.85 -8.24
CA VAL A 90 -6.43 9.36 -9.46
C VAL A 90 -5.31 8.42 -9.08
N TRP A 91 -5.22 7.28 -9.76
CA TRP A 91 -4.08 6.38 -9.58
C TRP A 91 -2.84 7.02 -10.20
N PRO A 92 -1.75 7.23 -9.45
CA PRO A 92 -0.53 7.85 -9.97
C PRO A 92 -0.01 7.15 -11.23
N SER A 93 0.40 7.93 -12.22
CA SER A 93 1.07 7.42 -13.41
C SER A 93 2.36 6.70 -13.00
N ARG A 94 2.66 5.57 -13.67
CA ARG A 94 3.88 4.81 -13.34
C ARG A 94 5.14 5.64 -13.54
N GLU A 95 5.11 6.59 -14.45
CA GLU A 95 6.21 7.49 -14.80
C GLU A 95 6.51 8.52 -13.70
N THR A 96 5.54 8.84 -12.83
CA THR A 96 5.77 9.73 -11.68
C THR A 96 6.44 9.00 -10.51
N LEU A 97 6.37 7.67 -10.49
CA LEU A 97 6.97 6.82 -9.46
C LEU A 97 8.42 6.43 -9.83
N PRO A 98 9.30 6.20 -8.85
CA PRO A 98 10.69 5.82 -9.11
C PRO A 98 10.87 4.56 -9.96
N ARG A 99 11.99 4.45 -10.67
CA ARG A 99 12.33 3.20 -11.37
C ARG A 99 12.83 2.15 -10.38
N THR A 100 12.41 0.91 -10.58
CA THR A 100 12.73 -0.23 -9.69
C THR A 100 13.80 -1.16 -10.24
N GLY A 101 14.30 -0.92 -11.47
CA GLY A 101 15.33 -1.74 -12.08
C GLY A 101 16.62 -1.78 -11.26
N GLY A 102 17.09 -2.99 -10.94
CA GLY A 102 18.29 -3.21 -10.13
C GLY A 102 18.09 -3.04 -8.63
N ILE A 103 16.86 -2.85 -8.16
CA ILE A 103 16.50 -2.80 -6.73
C ILE A 103 16.06 -4.21 -6.30
N TRP A 104 16.50 -4.66 -5.12
CA TRP A 104 16.00 -5.90 -4.53
C TRP A 104 14.47 -5.81 -4.35
N LEU A 105 13.74 -6.87 -4.70
CA LEU A 105 12.27 -6.87 -4.81
C LEU A 105 11.67 -5.87 -5.81
N GLY A 106 12.48 -5.31 -6.72
CA GLY A 106 12.05 -4.27 -7.67
C GLY A 106 10.83 -4.66 -8.52
N ASP A 107 10.74 -5.92 -8.95
CA ASP A 107 9.60 -6.42 -9.72
C ASP A 107 8.31 -6.53 -8.87
N ILE A 108 8.44 -6.87 -7.58
CA ILE A 108 7.30 -6.91 -6.65
C ILE A 108 6.83 -5.49 -6.35
N ILE A 109 7.75 -4.55 -6.11
CA ILE A 109 7.45 -3.14 -5.91
C ILE A 109 6.71 -2.59 -7.14
N ASP A 110 7.20 -2.88 -8.34
CA ASP A 110 6.57 -2.45 -9.59
C ASP A 110 5.15 -3.01 -9.76
N LYS A 111 4.94 -4.29 -9.41
CA LYS A 111 3.62 -4.92 -9.39
C LYS A 111 2.67 -4.29 -8.38
N CYS A 112 3.17 -3.81 -7.23
CA CYS A 112 2.32 -3.07 -6.29
C CYS A 112 1.75 -1.80 -6.92
N TRP A 113 2.56 -1.08 -7.71
CA TRP A 113 2.15 0.18 -8.34
C TRP A 113 1.38 0.01 -9.66
N SER A 114 1.54 -1.12 -10.34
CA SER A 114 0.85 -1.43 -11.60
C SER A 114 -0.43 -2.26 -11.40
N LYS A 115 -0.93 -2.39 -10.16
CA LYS A 115 -2.10 -3.22 -9.80
C LYS A 115 -1.93 -4.70 -10.17
N GLY A 116 -0.69 -5.19 -10.09
CA GLY A 116 -0.33 -6.58 -10.40
C GLY A 116 -0.69 -7.59 -9.29
N PHE A 117 -1.16 -7.11 -8.13
CA PHE A 117 -1.70 -7.92 -7.05
C PHE A 117 -3.14 -7.51 -6.79
N MET A 118 -4.05 -8.48 -6.72
CA MET A 118 -5.47 -8.25 -6.43
C MET A 118 -5.75 -8.31 -4.93
N SER A 119 -4.83 -8.86 -4.13
CA SER A 119 -4.95 -8.92 -2.68
C SER A 119 -3.59 -8.91 -1.97
N ALA A 120 -3.58 -8.50 -0.70
CA ALA A 120 -2.38 -8.59 0.13
C ALA A 120 -1.92 -10.04 0.39
N SER A 121 -2.81 -11.02 0.23
CA SER A 121 -2.45 -12.45 0.30
C SER A 121 -1.60 -12.88 -0.89
N GLU A 122 -1.93 -12.42 -2.11
CA GLU A 122 -1.12 -12.68 -3.30
C GLU A 122 0.26 -12.03 -3.20
N LEU A 123 0.31 -10.77 -2.71
CA LEU A 123 1.56 -10.07 -2.42
C LEU A 123 2.41 -10.86 -1.42
N ALA A 124 1.82 -11.33 -0.31
CA ALA A 124 2.54 -12.12 0.69
C ALA A 124 3.09 -13.43 0.12
N GLN A 125 2.33 -14.11 -0.75
CA GLN A 125 2.81 -15.32 -1.44
C GLN A 125 3.97 -15.02 -2.41
N ALA A 126 3.94 -13.87 -3.10
CA ALA A 126 5.04 -13.48 -3.97
C ALA A 126 6.31 -13.19 -3.17
N LEU A 127 6.20 -12.44 -2.07
CA LEU A 127 7.33 -12.16 -1.17
C LEU A 127 7.95 -13.44 -0.60
N GLY A 128 7.14 -14.42 -0.21
CA GLY A 128 7.62 -15.71 0.30
C GLY A 128 8.35 -16.59 -0.71
N LYS A 129 8.39 -16.21 -1.99
CA LYS A 129 9.19 -16.89 -3.04
C LYS A 129 10.55 -16.24 -3.27
N GLU A 130 10.76 -15.04 -2.72
CA GLU A 130 12.02 -14.28 -2.83
C GLU A 130 12.96 -14.52 -1.63
N THR A 131 12.50 -15.29 -0.63
CA THR A 131 13.23 -15.75 0.57
C THR A 131 13.74 -17.16 0.41
#